data_AF-A0A9K3PCA2-F1
#
_entry.id   AF-A0A9K3PCA2-F1
#
_cell.length_a   1.000
_cell.length_b   1.000
_cell.length_c   1.000
_cell.angle_alpha   90.00
_cell.angle_beta   90.00
_cell.angle_gamma   90.00
#
_symmetry.space_group_name_H-M   'P 1'
#
loop_
_entity.id
_entity.type
_entity.pdbx_description
1 polymer ?
#
loop_
_entity_poly.entity_id
_entity_poly.type
_entity_poly.pdbx_seq_one_letter_code
_entity_poly.pdbx_strand_id
1 'polypeptide(L)'
;MSGAASAVNATSSPVEVKVTKETEPPPLSSSSSRGRGRTSETAEESRGSRSRSRLRKPKMTGSKLKGMVKSGWKSVKKLSSKGGSTVSSSDMASRTSTDNGSIAFTSETDCGGNSSASKAATMESLLDSKGGSFVNAATTESALELVVLIMDPISQRFELLQLEFDSWKAKVSDLLTQIPISVTEPSLKEQPFVGVLDSHGSLQEGSTRLMEAFGTDGSKTIRSTTKLVLVAKPEGMSTKETMRLAKPILTNTQVSKMLEASGFDMAGWKSVKKGAASASHRTSRSLGDDVPNKEYVSVGKEDSTTKGNNKVASNGKSNTVLLVIVAVVGICLYTVHSILTTPITVGTVVPPGTIRSKCGVMGWIPPIVKDVTKTLLEPFQSDIQTADNLWNCDNEYLHVNGEGEMKITDANGDLVVFVKGSGCTATSKKSCVKGVLLQDNKTVKIGNKVVKSGIAYYHDGTSATTVANRKLSPWPFAEEPKMKLTPSKRS
;
A
#
# COMPACT_ATOMS: atom_id res chain seq x y z
N MET A 1 -55.12 23.70 19.42
CA MET A 1 -55.15 22.86 20.64
C MET A 1 -53.77 22.29 20.83
N SER A 2 -53.15 22.60 21.98
CA SER A 2 -51.97 22.00 22.64
C SER A 2 -50.80 21.52 21.74
N GLY A 3 -49.58 22.05 21.77
CA GLY A 3 -48.82 22.66 22.87
C GLY A 3 -47.91 21.60 23.51
N ALA A 4 -46.61 21.61 23.19
CA ALA A 4 -45.50 21.23 24.09
C ALA A 4 -44.14 21.43 23.39
N ALA A 5 -43.41 22.44 23.84
CA ALA A 5 -42.00 22.63 23.60
C ALA A 5 -41.19 21.68 24.50
N SER A 6 -40.07 21.14 24.01
CA SER A 6 -39.08 20.45 24.84
C SER A 6 -37.80 21.27 24.89
N ALA A 7 -37.47 21.67 26.11
CA ALA A 7 -36.36 22.54 26.46
C ALA A 7 -35.08 21.75 26.71
N VAL A 8 -34.00 22.48 26.45
CA VAL A 8 -32.61 22.34 26.89
C VAL A 8 -32.48 21.77 28.31
N ASN A 9 -31.54 20.84 28.51
CA ASN A 9 -30.83 20.76 29.79
C ASN A 9 -29.38 20.34 29.58
N ALA A 10 -28.49 21.33 29.71
CA ALA A 10 -27.06 21.14 29.87
C ALA A 10 -26.77 21.02 31.36
N THR A 11 -26.11 19.94 31.78
CA THR A 11 -25.64 19.80 33.16
C THR A 11 -24.15 19.47 33.12
N SER A 12 -23.36 20.52 33.34
CA SER A 12 -21.93 20.46 33.61
C SER A 12 -21.70 20.11 35.09
N SER A 13 -20.89 19.10 35.36
CA SER A 13 -20.37 18.80 36.69
C SER A 13 -18.90 19.24 36.77
N PRO A 14 -18.51 20.05 37.77
CA PRO A 14 -17.11 20.37 38.03
C PRO A 14 -16.49 19.27 38.91
N VAL A 15 -15.38 18.68 38.45
CA VAL A 15 -14.55 17.80 39.28
C VAL A 15 -13.55 18.67 40.04
N GLU A 16 -13.77 18.74 41.35
CA GLU A 16 -12.92 19.33 42.37
C GLU A 16 -11.75 18.38 42.66
N VAL A 17 -10.53 18.72 42.22
CA VAL A 17 -9.31 18.00 42.63
C VAL A 17 -8.52 18.84 43.62
N LYS A 18 -8.50 18.29 44.83
CA LYS A 18 -7.88 18.76 46.07
C LYS A 18 -6.37 18.91 45.92
N VAL A 19 -5.88 20.13 46.14
CA VAL A 19 -4.46 20.45 46.30
C VAL A 19 -4.00 19.91 47.66
N THR A 20 -3.11 18.92 47.66
CA THR A 20 -2.37 18.49 48.86
C THR A 20 -0.94 18.98 48.81
N LYS A 21 -0.52 19.42 49.99
CA LYS A 21 0.57 20.30 50.35
C LYS A 21 1.91 19.58 50.49
N GLU A 22 2.97 20.35 50.25
CA GLU A 22 4.40 20.12 50.52
C GLU A 22 4.75 19.18 51.67
N THR A 23 5.82 18.39 51.47
CA THR A 23 6.73 17.98 52.53
C THR A 23 8.16 17.92 51.96
N GLU A 24 8.98 18.89 52.33
CA GLU A 24 10.44 18.91 52.12
C GLU A 24 11.14 17.76 52.88
N PRO A 25 12.24 17.22 52.32
CA PRO A 25 13.27 16.55 53.11
C PRO A 25 14.52 17.44 53.35
N PRO A 26 15.22 17.24 54.49
CA PRO A 26 16.25 18.14 55.04
C PRO A 26 17.64 18.05 54.38
N PRO A 27 18.53 19.05 54.63
CA PRO A 27 19.84 19.13 54.02
C PRO A 27 20.88 18.22 54.71
N LEU A 28 21.66 17.48 53.94
CA LEU A 28 22.82 16.73 54.43
C LEU A 28 24.13 17.30 53.90
N SER A 29 24.76 18.05 54.81
CA SER A 29 26.19 18.17 55.12
C SER A 29 27.25 17.69 54.13
N SER A 30 28.14 18.66 53.87
CA SER A 30 29.52 18.57 53.39
C SER A 30 30.46 17.63 54.17
N SER A 31 31.27 16.87 53.43
CA SER A 31 32.60 16.37 53.84
C SER A 31 33.44 16.26 52.55
N SER A 32 34.38 17.17 52.26
CA SER A 32 35.72 17.30 52.84
C SER A 32 36.46 15.96 52.97
N SER A 33 37.16 15.57 51.91
CA SER A 33 38.35 14.73 52.03
C SER A 33 39.41 15.15 51.02
N ARG A 34 40.49 15.69 51.58
CA ARG A 34 41.77 16.02 50.96
C ARG A 34 42.37 14.79 50.27
N GLY A 35 42.91 15.00 49.07
CA GLY A 35 43.84 14.07 48.42
C GLY A 35 44.90 14.86 47.65
N ARG A 36 46.05 15.07 48.30
CA ARG A 36 47.27 15.69 47.76
C ARG A 36 48.12 14.65 47.01
N GLY A 37 48.76 15.06 45.92
CA GLY A 37 49.87 14.39 45.23
C GLY A 37 49.83 14.77 43.75
N ARG A 38 50.46 15.84 43.25
CA ARG A 38 51.89 16.26 43.21
C ARG A 38 52.77 15.38 42.29
N THR A 39 52.95 15.92 41.08
CA THR A 39 54.16 16.02 40.21
C THR A 39 54.83 14.78 39.62
N SER A 40 54.85 14.73 38.29
CA SER A 40 56.03 14.80 37.39
C SER A 40 55.50 14.64 35.95
N GLU A 41 55.53 15.60 35.03
CA GLU A 41 56.69 16.24 34.39
C GLU A 41 57.67 15.23 33.79
N THR A 42 57.45 14.87 32.53
CA THR A 42 58.51 14.62 31.53
C THR A 42 57.97 14.97 30.16
N ALA A 43 58.55 16.02 29.59
CA ALA A 43 58.49 16.32 28.18
C ALA A 43 59.24 15.24 27.39
N GLU A 44 58.71 14.80 26.26
CA GLU A 44 59.58 14.36 25.18
C GLU A 44 59.01 14.76 23.81
N GLU A 45 59.86 15.52 23.15
CA GLU A 45 59.82 16.04 21.80
C GLU A 45 59.98 14.88 20.81
N SER A 46 59.09 14.76 19.82
CA SER A 46 59.45 14.00 18.62
C SER A 46 58.89 14.65 17.35
N ARG A 47 59.83 14.87 16.45
CA ARG A 47 59.76 15.66 15.23
C ARG A 47 59.03 14.89 14.13
N GLY A 48 58.21 15.64 13.40
CA GLY A 48 58.27 15.71 11.94
C GLY A 48 57.89 14.47 11.14
N SER A 49 56.81 14.58 10.37
CA SER A 49 56.86 14.27 8.92
C SER A 49 55.67 14.87 8.19
N ARG A 50 55.95 15.94 7.43
CA ARG A 50 55.07 16.56 6.44
C ARG A 50 54.99 15.66 5.21
N SER A 51 53.88 14.96 5.01
CA SER A 51 53.56 14.37 3.71
C SER A 51 52.62 15.29 2.93
N ARG A 52 53.22 16.09 2.05
CA ARG A 52 52.52 16.86 1.00
C ARG A 52 52.14 15.90 -0.13
N SER A 53 50.90 15.41 -0.18
CA SER A 53 50.36 14.77 -1.38
C SER A 53 49.96 15.85 -2.40
N ARG A 54 50.81 16.04 -3.40
CA ARG A 54 50.55 16.93 -4.54
C ARG A 54 49.38 16.39 -5.37
N LEU A 55 48.36 17.24 -5.56
CA LEU A 55 47.39 17.14 -6.64
C LEU A 55 48.11 16.97 -7.99
N ARG A 56 47.78 15.90 -8.72
CA ARG A 56 47.99 15.81 -10.16
C ARG A 56 46.63 15.81 -10.85
N LYS A 57 46.35 16.88 -11.59
CA LYS A 57 45.22 16.99 -12.51
C LYS A 57 45.48 16.06 -13.71
N PRO A 58 44.54 15.20 -14.13
CA PRO A 58 44.65 14.50 -15.40
C PRO A 58 44.38 15.48 -16.55
N LYS A 59 45.35 15.54 -17.46
CA LYS A 59 45.34 16.32 -18.70
C LYS A 59 44.53 15.53 -19.73
N MET A 60 43.29 15.93 -20.01
CA MET A 60 42.52 15.35 -21.12
C MET A 60 43.08 15.86 -22.45
N THR A 61 43.81 14.99 -23.14
CA THR A 61 44.22 15.18 -24.53
C THR A 61 43.04 14.91 -25.45
N GLY A 62 42.66 15.93 -26.22
CA GLY A 62 41.62 15.82 -27.23
C GLY A 62 42.04 14.89 -28.37
N SER A 63 41.28 13.81 -28.56
CA SER A 63 41.28 13.01 -29.78
C SER A 63 40.10 13.44 -30.66
N LYS A 64 40.43 14.10 -31.77
CA LYS A 64 39.55 14.31 -32.92
C LYS A 64 39.10 12.95 -33.46
N LEU A 65 37.81 12.66 -33.43
CA LEU A 65 37.20 11.64 -34.29
C LEU A 65 36.40 12.35 -35.39
N LYS A 66 37.05 12.44 -36.55
CA LYS A 66 36.42 12.66 -37.85
C LYS A 66 35.43 11.53 -38.10
N GLY A 67 34.28 11.88 -38.67
CA GLY A 67 33.18 10.95 -38.88
C GLY A 67 33.46 9.86 -39.90
N MET A 68 32.54 8.90 -39.99
CA MET A 68 32.30 8.11 -41.20
C MET A 68 30.93 7.40 -41.12
N VAL A 69 30.11 7.73 -42.11
CA VAL A 69 29.29 6.83 -42.94
C VAL A 69 28.07 6.15 -42.32
N LYS A 70 26.92 6.63 -42.82
CA LYS A 70 25.63 5.95 -42.96
C LYS A 70 25.76 4.62 -43.72
N SER A 71 25.27 3.54 -43.12
CA SER A 71 24.61 2.42 -43.79
C SER A 71 23.74 1.75 -42.71
N GLY A 72 22.51 1.32 -42.90
CA GLY A 72 21.86 0.84 -44.10
C GLY A 72 21.18 -0.49 -43.74
N TRP A 73 20.19 -0.49 -42.84
CA TRP A 73 19.44 -1.70 -42.51
C TRP A 73 18.28 -1.88 -43.50
N LYS A 74 18.59 -2.64 -44.56
CA LYS A 74 17.60 -3.35 -45.37
C LYS A 74 17.41 -4.75 -44.78
N SER A 75 16.15 -5.07 -44.50
CA SER A 75 15.43 -6.22 -45.03
C SER A 75 16.14 -7.59 -45.03
N VAL A 76 15.70 -8.50 -44.15
CA VAL A 76 15.74 -9.95 -44.42
C VAL A 76 14.38 -10.55 -44.13
N LYS A 77 13.78 -11.07 -45.21
CA LYS A 77 12.60 -11.93 -45.26
C LYS A 77 12.99 -13.36 -44.82
N LYS A 78 12.09 -13.96 -44.03
CA LYS A 78 11.44 -15.28 -44.24
C LYS A 78 12.33 -16.54 -44.30
N LEU A 79 12.19 -17.42 -43.31
CA LEU A 79 12.25 -18.91 -43.34
C LEU A 79 11.55 -19.36 -42.02
N SER A 80 10.39 -20.02 -41.94
CA SER A 80 9.90 -21.29 -42.50
C SER A 80 10.72 -22.53 -42.11
N SER A 81 10.42 -23.11 -40.94
CA SER A 81 10.51 -24.55 -40.60
C SER A 81 9.55 -24.75 -39.41
N LYS A 82 8.52 -25.60 -39.36
CA LYS A 82 8.31 -27.01 -39.74
C LYS A 82 9.28 -27.96 -39.03
N GLY A 83 8.84 -28.45 -37.86
CA GLY A 83 9.47 -29.51 -37.09
C GLY A 83 8.56 -29.92 -35.95
N GLY A 84 7.71 -30.93 -36.19
CA GLY A 84 7.05 -31.67 -35.13
C GLY A 84 8.00 -32.77 -34.63
N SER A 85 8.10 -32.95 -33.31
CA SER A 85 8.73 -34.12 -32.72
C SER A 85 7.81 -34.69 -31.64
N THR A 86 7.29 -35.86 -31.96
CA THR A 86 6.79 -36.90 -31.06
C THR A 86 7.83 -37.23 -29.99
N VAL A 87 7.44 -37.21 -28.72
CA VAL A 87 8.22 -37.78 -27.62
C VAL A 87 7.51 -39.04 -27.14
N SER A 88 8.23 -40.15 -27.32
CA SER A 88 7.86 -41.50 -26.92
C SER A 88 7.83 -41.66 -25.40
N SER A 89 6.79 -42.36 -24.94
CA SER A 89 6.75 -43.09 -23.69
C SER A 89 7.92 -44.08 -23.60
N SER A 90 8.57 -44.13 -22.44
CA SER A 90 9.34 -45.30 -22.05
C SER A 90 9.14 -45.57 -20.56
N ASP A 91 8.77 -46.82 -20.32
CA ASP A 91 8.54 -47.46 -19.05
C ASP A 91 9.81 -47.49 -18.19
N MET A 92 9.64 -47.26 -16.89
CA MET A 92 10.54 -47.81 -15.87
C MET A 92 9.71 -48.33 -14.71
N ALA A 93 9.47 -49.63 -14.75
CA ALA A 93 9.13 -50.43 -13.59
C ALA A 93 10.38 -50.54 -12.70
N SER A 94 10.24 -50.27 -11.40
CA SER A 94 11.07 -50.91 -10.38
C SER A 94 10.26 -51.19 -9.13
N ARG A 95 10.59 -52.33 -8.54
CA ARG A 95 9.83 -53.16 -7.63
C ARG A 95 10.03 -52.78 -6.15
N THR A 96 9.00 -53.13 -5.36
CA THR A 96 9.05 -53.68 -3.99
C THR A 96 9.67 -52.86 -2.85
N SER A 97 8.90 -52.55 -1.80
CA SER A 97 8.77 -53.43 -0.64
C SER A 97 7.81 -52.84 0.43
N THR A 98 7.16 -53.78 1.10
CA THR A 98 6.42 -53.76 2.36
C THR A 98 6.81 -52.69 3.38
N ASP A 99 5.83 -52.07 4.05
CA ASP A 99 5.55 -52.42 5.45
C ASP A 99 4.26 -51.81 6.03
N ASN A 100 3.58 -52.65 6.79
CA ASN A 100 2.42 -52.35 7.63
C ASN A 100 2.83 -51.50 8.84
N GLY A 101 1.98 -50.57 9.25
CA GLY A 101 2.19 -49.77 10.44
C GLY A 101 0.92 -49.08 10.95
N SER A 102 -0.07 -49.89 11.31
CA SER A 102 -1.18 -49.47 12.17
C SER A 102 -0.65 -49.24 13.58
N ILE A 103 -0.73 -48.01 14.08
CA ILE A 103 -0.56 -47.71 15.50
C ILE A 103 -1.66 -46.72 15.90
N ALA A 104 -2.66 -47.26 16.60
CA ALA A 104 -3.52 -46.51 17.48
C ALA A 104 -2.68 -45.94 18.63
N PHE A 105 -2.87 -44.67 18.97
CA PHE A 105 -2.39 -44.13 20.24
C PHE A 105 -3.53 -43.40 20.93
N THR A 106 -4.11 -44.11 21.88
CA THR A 106 -4.93 -43.62 22.98
C THR A 106 -4.05 -42.82 23.94
N SER A 107 -4.46 -41.61 24.29
CA SER A 107 -4.00 -40.97 25.53
C SER A 107 -5.22 -40.46 26.28
N GLU A 108 -5.58 -41.23 27.30
CA GLU A 108 -6.39 -40.85 28.43
C GLU A 108 -5.79 -39.59 29.09
N THR A 109 -6.63 -38.63 29.45
CA THR A 109 -6.40 -37.85 30.65
C THR A 109 -7.75 -37.55 31.29
N ASP A 110 -7.94 -38.18 32.44
CA ASP A 110 -8.94 -37.90 33.45
C ASP A 110 -9.11 -36.41 33.72
N CYS A 111 -10.36 -35.99 33.89
CA CYS A 111 -10.76 -35.06 34.94
C CYS A 111 -12.26 -35.22 35.23
N GLY A 112 -12.55 -36.03 36.24
CA GLY A 112 -13.41 -35.68 37.37
C GLY A 112 -14.82 -35.17 37.06
N GLY A 113 -15.79 -36.05 37.28
CA GLY A 113 -17.21 -35.71 37.24
C GLY A 113 -17.69 -34.85 38.40
N ASN A 114 -18.88 -34.29 38.22
CA ASN A 114 -19.91 -34.27 39.25
C ASN A 114 -21.29 -34.32 38.61
N SER A 115 -22.09 -35.20 39.19
CA SER A 115 -23.38 -35.68 38.76
C SER A 115 -24.51 -34.75 39.17
N SER A 116 -25.47 -34.54 38.26
CA SER A 116 -26.88 -34.27 38.58
C SER A 116 -27.64 -34.23 37.25
N ALA A 117 -28.13 -35.36 36.75
CA ALA A 117 -29.47 -35.88 37.03
C ALA A 117 -30.59 -34.90 36.64
N SER A 118 -31.18 -35.08 35.45
CA SER A 118 -32.63 -35.35 35.32
C SER A 118 -33.11 -35.51 33.87
N LYS A 119 -33.85 -36.61 33.69
CA LYS A 119 -35.02 -36.81 32.83
C LYS A 119 -34.87 -36.85 31.30
N ALA A 120 -34.74 -38.09 30.83
CA ALA A 120 -35.30 -38.59 29.59
C ALA A 120 -36.85 -38.70 29.67
N ALA A 121 -37.51 -38.34 28.57
CA ALA A 121 -38.82 -38.83 28.10
C ALA A 121 -38.75 -38.65 26.57
N THR A 122 -38.43 -39.66 25.76
CA THR A 122 -39.30 -40.76 25.29
C THR A 122 -40.67 -40.27 24.81
N MET A 123 -40.77 -40.04 23.50
CA MET A 123 -42.05 -40.00 22.79
C MET A 123 -41.83 -40.50 21.36
N GLU A 124 -41.71 -41.82 21.21
CA GLU A 124 -42.07 -42.51 19.97
C GLU A 124 -43.56 -42.82 20.02
N SER A 125 -44.29 -42.51 18.96
CA SER A 125 -45.51 -43.20 18.48
C SER A 125 -46.37 -42.25 17.65
N LEU A 126 -46.41 -42.44 16.33
CA LEU A 126 -47.62 -42.68 15.53
C LEU A 126 -47.33 -42.50 14.03
N LEU A 127 -47.07 -43.64 13.38
CA LEU A 127 -47.39 -43.86 11.98
C LEU A 127 -48.91 -44.06 11.87
N ASP A 128 -49.56 -43.27 11.03
CA ASP A 128 -50.56 -43.71 10.03
C ASP A 128 -51.41 -42.51 9.60
N SER A 129 -51.08 -41.94 8.44
CA SER A 129 -52.11 -41.26 7.65
C SER A 129 -51.84 -41.43 6.17
N LYS A 130 -52.69 -42.27 5.61
CA LYS A 130 -52.77 -42.76 4.24
C LYS A 130 -53.48 -41.72 3.37
N GLY A 131 -52.90 -41.42 2.20
CA GLY A 131 -53.67 -40.99 1.02
C GLY A 131 -53.94 -39.49 0.89
N GLY A 132 -52.96 -38.77 0.33
CA GLY A 132 -53.14 -37.40 -0.15
C GLY A 132 -51.89 -36.92 -0.86
N SER A 133 -51.61 -37.47 -2.04
CA SER A 133 -50.50 -37.06 -2.91
C SER A 133 -50.71 -35.64 -3.44
N PHE A 134 -50.55 -34.64 -2.57
CA PHE A 134 -50.24 -33.28 -3.00
C PHE A 134 -48.79 -33.29 -3.42
N VAL A 135 -48.58 -33.29 -4.74
CA VAL A 135 -47.30 -32.95 -5.34
C VAL A 135 -47.07 -31.47 -5.01
N ASN A 136 -46.57 -31.19 -3.80
CA ASN A 136 -45.99 -29.90 -3.50
C ASN A 136 -44.79 -29.79 -4.43
N ALA A 137 -44.98 -29.10 -5.56
CA ALA A 137 -43.92 -28.71 -6.45
C ALA A 137 -42.90 -27.96 -5.60
N ALA A 138 -41.85 -28.69 -5.17
CA ALA A 138 -40.75 -28.17 -4.41
C ALA A 138 -40.24 -26.97 -5.20
N THR A 139 -40.55 -25.78 -4.70
CA THR A 139 -40.21 -24.54 -5.35
C THR A 139 -38.69 -24.49 -5.24
N THR A 140 -38.00 -24.89 -6.30
CA THR A 140 -36.54 -24.91 -6.34
C THR A 140 -36.09 -23.48 -6.14
N GLU A 141 -35.68 -23.14 -4.92
CA GLU A 141 -35.15 -21.85 -4.58
C GLU A 141 -33.97 -21.58 -5.53
N SER A 142 -34.06 -20.49 -6.30
CA SER A 142 -33.01 -20.12 -7.23
C SER A 142 -31.79 -19.67 -6.42
N ALA A 143 -30.71 -20.46 -6.46
CA ALA A 143 -29.42 -20.08 -5.92
C ALA A 143 -28.83 -18.90 -6.72
N LEU A 144 -28.21 -17.98 -6.00
CA LEU A 144 -27.45 -16.85 -6.53
C LEU A 144 -25.99 -17.27 -6.64
N GLU A 145 -25.49 -17.41 -7.86
CA GLU A 145 -24.08 -17.71 -8.12
C GLU A 145 -23.31 -16.41 -8.32
N LEU A 146 -22.29 -16.18 -7.50
CA LEU A 146 -21.46 -14.98 -7.53
C LEU A 146 -20.02 -15.36 -7.86
N VAL A 147 -19.39 -14.58 -8.72
CA VAL A 147 -17.93 -14.52 -8.82
C VAL A 147 -17.46 -13.20 -8.24
N VAL A 148 -16.59 -13.27 -7.23
CA VAL A 148 -16.07 -12.10 -6.54
C VAL A 148 -14.57 -12.00 -6.75
N LEU A 149 -14.14 -10.91 -7.39
CA LEU A 149 -12.72 -10.56 -7.51
C LEU A 149 -12.27 -9.89 -6.21
N ILE A 150 -11.31 -10.51 -5.53
CA ILE A 150 -10.63 -9.97 -4.35
C ILE A 150 -9.19 -9.62 -4.71
N MET A 151 -8.66 -8.56 -4.10
CA MET A 151 -7.32 -8.05 -4.41
C MET A 151 -6.64 -7.51 -3.16
N ASP A 152 -5.33 -7.70 -3.07
CA ASP A 152 -4.47 -7.05 -2.08
C ASP A 152 -3.61 -5.99 -2.79
N PRO A 153 -3.83 -4.69 -2.49
CA PRO A 153 -3.06 -3.61 -3.11
C PRO A 153 -1.56 -3.69 -2.89
N ILE A 154 -1.14 -4.20 -1.73
CA ILE A 154 0.25 -4.16 -1.28
C ILE A 154 1.04 -5.25 -2.00
N SER A 155 0.53 -6.49 -1.98
CA SER A 155 1.18 -7.61 -2.65
C SER A 155 0.90 -7.70 -4.15
N GLN A 156 -0.07 -6.93 -4.66
CA GLN A 156 -0.57 -7.00 -6.04
C GLN A 156 -1.09 -8.38 -6.44
N ARG A 157 -1.56 -9.16 -5.45
CA ARG A 157 -2.19 -10.46 -5.65
C ARG A 157 -3.69 -10.30 -5.78
N PHE A 158 -4.30 -11.17 -6.57
CA PHE A 158 -5.75 -11.24 -6.71
C PHE A 158 -6.21 -12.68 -6.83
N GLU A 159 -7.46 -12.92 -6.47
CA GLU A 159 -8.11 -14.22 -6.55
C GLU A 159 -9.58 -14.02 -6.98
N LEU A 160 -10.12 -14.98 -7.72
CA LEU A 160 -11.54 -15.01 -8.11
C LEU A 160 -12.21 -16.10 -7.30
N LEU A 161 -13.16 -15.71 -6.45
CA LEU A 161 -13.94 -16.64 -5.64
C LEU A 161 -15.28 -16.90 -6.32
N GLN A 162 -15.66 -18.16 -6.47
CA GLN A 162 -17.02 -18.53 -6.82
C GLN A 162 -17.77 -18.89 -5.53
N LEU A 163 -18.86 -18.18 -5.27
CA LEU A 163 -19.67 -18.31 -4.05
C LEU A 163 -21.14 -18.50 -4.44
N GLU A 164 -21.88 -19.25 -3.64
CA GLU A 164 -23.30 -19.54 -3.85
C GLU A 164 -24.11 -19.11 -2.64
N PHE A 165 -25.22 -18.44 -2.88
CA PHE A 165 -26.08 -17.87 -1.84
C PHE A 165 -27.56 -18.11 -2.10
N ASP A 166 -28.36 -18.15 -1.04
CA ASP A 166 -29.82 -18.12 -1.15
C ASP A 166 -30.27 -16.71 -1.58
N SER A 167 -30.75 -16.57 -2.82
CA SER A 167 -31.05 -15.28 -3.48
C SER A 167 -31.88 -14.31 -2.62
N TRP A 168 -32.86 -14.81 -1.89
CA TRP A 168 -33.80 -14.02 -1.09
C TRP A 168 -33.35 -13.65 0.33
N LYS A 169 -32.35 -14.34 0.89
CA LYS A 169 -31.93 -14.16 2.29
C LYS A 169 -30.57 -13.49 2.41
N ALA A 170 -29.70 -13.72 1.44
CA ALA A 170 -28.31 -13.32 1.52
C ALA A 170 -28.12 -11.80 1.43
N LYS A 171 -27.30 -11.28 2.34
CA LYS A 171 -26.91 -9.88 2.42
C LYS A 171 -25.47 -9.68 1.98
N VAL A 172 -25.12 -8.43 1.68
CA VAL A 172 -23.74 -8.03 1.43
C VAL A 172 -22.83 -8.38 2.62
N SER A 173 -23.31 -8.22 3.87
CA SER A 173 -22.57 -8.63 5.07
C SER A 173 -22.19 -10.11 5.06
N ASP A 174 -23.11 -10.99 4.64
CA ASP A 174 -22.89 -12.43 4.63
C ASP A 174 -21.80 -12.77 3.62
N LEU A 175 -21.86 -12.13 2.44
CA LEU A 175 -20.81 -12.22 1.43
C LEU A 175 -19.45 -11.79 1.97
N LEU A 176 -19.34 -10.64 2.63
CA LEU A 176 -18.08 -10.14 3.17
C LEU A 176 -17.51 -11.08 4.25
N THR A 177 -18.35 -11.70 5.08
CA THR A 177 -17.90 -12.68 6.09
C THR A 177 -17.41 -13.99 5.47
N GLN A 178 -17.92 -14.36 4.30
CA GLN A 178 -17.55 -15.60 3.62
C GLN A 178 -16.24 -15.49 2.83
N ILE A 179 -15.86 -14.29 2.40
CA ILE A 179 -14.59 -14.04 1.69
C ILE A 179 -13.39 -14.64 2.42
N PRO A 180 -13.04 -14.23 3.67
CA PRO A 180 -11.83 -14.72 4.35
C PRO A 180 -11.83 -16.24 4.59
N ILE A 181 -13.01 -16.86 4.62
CA ILE A 181 -13.18 -18.32 4.78
C ILE A 181 -12.83 -19.05 3.47
N SER A 182 -13.17 -18.44 2.33
CA SER A 182 -13.09 -19.07 1.01
C SER A 182 -11.79 -18.77 0.26
N VAL A 183 -11.08 -17.70 0.65
CA VAL A 183 -9.77 -17.32 0.10
C VAL A 183 -8.76 -18.45 0.30
N THR A 184 -7.91 -18.71 -0.69
CA THR A 184 -6.78 -19.65 -0.53
C THR A 184 -5.50 -18.94 -0.07
N GLU A 185 -5.27 -17.71 -0.55
CA GLU A 185 -4.06 -16.93 -0.30
C GLU A 185 -4.04 -16.26 1.10
N PRO A 186 -3.00 -16.47 1.93
CA PRO A 186 -2.94 -15.92 3.29
C PRO A 186 -3.01 -14.39 3.36
N SER A 187 -2.32 -13.67 2.45
CA SER A 187 -2.34 -12.20 2.47
C SER A 187 -3.74 -11.62 2.15
N LEU A 188 -4.54 -12.35 1.36
CA LEU A 188 -5.92 -11.98 1.05
C LEU A 188 -6.88 -12.33 2.19
N LYS A 189 -6.56 -13.32 3.04
CA LYS A 189 -7.37 -13.66 4.24
C LYS A 189 -7.30 -12.59 5.32
N GLU A 190 -6.12 -11.99 5.49
CA GLU A 190 -5.88 -10.95 6.49
C GLU A 190 -6.39 -9.57 6.04
N GLN A 191 -6.70 -9.41 4.74
CA GLN A 191 -7.18 -8.16 4.17
C GLN A 191 -8.65 -7.89 4.56
N PRO A 192 -8.96 -6.82 5.31
CA PRO A 192 -10.34 -6.43 5.56
C PRO A 192 -10.97 -5.83 4.29
N PHE A 193 -12.24 -6.17 4.06
CA PHE A 193 -13.07 -5.68 2.96
C PHE A 193 -14.28 -4.93 3.51
N VAL A 194 -14.52 -3.72 3.00
CA VAL A 194 -15.57 -2.81 3.51
C VAL A 194 -16.89 -2.92 2.73
N GLY A 195 -16.84 -3.45 1.50
CA GLY A 195 -18.00 -3.52 0.63
C GLY A 195 -17.68 -4.22 -0.69
N VAL A 196 -18.67 -4.22 -1.58
CA VAL A 196 -18.57 -4.82 -2.92
C VAL A 196 -19.02 -3.83 -3.99
N LEU A 197 -18.41 -3.93 -5.15
CA LEU A 197 -18.60 -3.06 -6.31
C LEU A 197 -19.17 -3.86 -7.47
N ASP A 198 -20.13 -3.25 -8.17
CA ASP A 198 -20.64 -3.74 -9.45
C ASP A 198 -19.76 -3.29 -10.63
N SER A 199 -20.17 -3.61 -11.86
CA SER A 199 -19.49 -3.16 -13.08
C SER A 199 -19.49 -1.64 -13.30
N HIS A 200 -20.42 -0.93 -12.66
CA HIS A 200 -20.54 0.53 -12.73
C HIS A 200 -19.67 1.23 -11.67
N GLY A 201 -19.13 0.49 -10.70
CA GLY A 201 -18.40 1.01 -9.57
C GLY A 201 -19.31 1.52 -8.45
N SER A 202 -20.58 1.11 -8.42
CA SER A 202 -21.51 1.39 -7.34
C SER A 202 -21.12 0.56 -6.12
N LEU A 203 -20.86 1.23 -5.01
CA LEU A 203 -20.44 0.60 -3.76
C LEU A 203 -21.65 0.19 -2.93
N GLN A 204 -21.68 -1.08 -2.56
CA GLN A 204 -22.71 -1.68 -1.71
C GLN A 204 -22.04 -2.18 -0.43
N GLU A 205 -22.59 -1.78 0.72
CA GLU A 205 -22.05 -2.06 2.05
C GLU A 205 -23.14 -2.61 2.98
N GLY A 206 -22.73 -3.36 4.01
CA GLY A 206 -23.58 -3.68 5.15
C GLY A 206 -24.76 -4.61 4.87
N SER A 207 -25.97 -4.16 5.22
CA SER A 207 -27.16 -5.02 5.40
C SER A 207 -28.05 -5.18 4.17
N THR A 208 -27.70 -4.54 3.05
CA THR A 208 -28.47 -4.60 1.79
C THR A 208 -28.51 -6.03 1.27
N ARG A 209 -29.69 -6.47 0.82
CA ARG A 209 -29.85 -7.79 0.21
C ARG A 209 -29.10 -7.83 -1.12
N LEU A 210 -28.44 -8.93 -1.43
CA LEU A 210 -27.65 -9.05 -2.67
C LEU A 210 -28.50 -8.84 -3.92
N MET A 211 -29.74 -9.36 -3.92
CA MET A 211 -30.71 -9.16 -5.01
C MET A 211 -31.23 -7.72 -5.11
N GLU A 212 -31.21 -6.94 -4.04
CA GLU A 212 -31.61 -5.52 -4.08
C GLU A 212 -30.43 -4.64 -4.52
N ALA A 213 -29.22 -4.98 -4.04
CA ALA A 213 -27.99 -4.28 -4.35
C ALA A 213 -27.58 -4.41 -5.83
N PHE A 214 -27.84 -5.57 -6.43
CA PHE A 214 -27.34 -5.94 -7.76
C PHE A 214 -28.42 -6.51 -8.69
N GLY A 215 -29.67 -6.60 -8.23
CA GLY A 215 -30.78 -6.98 -9.08
C GLY A 215 -30.96 -5.93 -10.16
N THR A 216 -31.00 -6.37 -11.41
CA THR A 216 -31.28 -5.48 -12.53
C THR A 216 -32.66 -4.86 -12.34
N ASP A 217 -32.71 -3.53 -12.25
CA ASP A 217 -33.92 -2.72 -12.05
C ASP A 217 -35.08 -3.23 -12.91
N GLY A 218 -36.01 -3.97 -12.29
CA GLY A 218 -37.34 -4.25 -12.81
C GLY A 218 -37.45 -5.04 -14.12
N SER A 219 -36.38 -5.63 -14.66
CA SER A 219 -36.49 -6.45 -15.87
C SER A 219 -37.20 -7.77 -15.55
N LYS A 220 -38.53 -7.78 -15.73
CA LYS A 220 -39.48 -8.87 -15.42
C LYS A 220 -39.18 -10.23 -16.08
N THR A 221 -38.15 -10.34 -16.91
CA THR A 221 -37.70 -11.61 -17.47
C THR A 221 -36.54 -12.18 -16.66
N ILE A 222 -36.86 -12.60 -15.42
CA ILE A 222 -35.96 -13.38 -14.56
C ILE A 222 -35.78 -14.75 -15.19
N ARG A 223 -34.76 -14.92 -16.04
CA ARG A 223 -34.29 -16.25 -16.43
C ARG A 223 -33.47 -16.82 -15.28
N SER A 224 -34.14 -17.60 -14.42
CA SER A 224 -33.75 -18.72 -13.54
C SER A 224 -32.40 -18.80 -12.81
N THR A 225 -31.34 -18.08 -13.16
CA THR A 225 -30.05 -18.11 -12.42
C THR A 225 -29.35 -16.77 -12.56
N THR A 226 -29.35 -15.96 -11.50
CA THR A 226 -28.67 -14.67 -11.50
C THR A 226 -27.18 -14.94 -11.25
N LYS A 227 -26.39 -15.06 -12.32
CA LYS A 227 -24.93 -15.18 -12.23
C LYS A 227 -24.32 -13.78 -12.28
N LEU A 228 -23.61 -13.35 -11.24
CA LEU A 228 -23.07 -11.99 -11.14
C LEU A 228 -21.55 -11.98 -10.93
N VAL A 229 -20.89 -10.95 -11.45
CA VAL A 229 -19.45 -10.70 -11.25
C VAL A 229 -19.27 -9.40 -10.49
N LEU A 230 -18.70 -9.50 -9.29
CA LEU A 230 -18.51 -8.41 -8.33
C LEU A 230 -17.03 -8.22 -7.99
N VAL A 231 -16.69 -7.08 -7.40
CA VAL A 231 -15.34 -6.78 -6.90
C VAL A 231 -15.41 -6.41 -5.42
N ALA A 232 -14.66 -7.08 -4.56
CA ALA A 232 -14.56 -6.69 -3.17
C ALA A 232 -13.65 -5.45 -3.03
N LYS A 233 -14.08 -4.47 -2.23
CA LYS A 233 -13.35 -3.23 -1.97
C LYS A 233 -12.50 -3.40 -0.69
N PRO A 234 -11.16 -3.37 -0.79
CA PRO A 234 -10.29 -3.40 0.38
C PRO A 234 -10.48 -2.16 1.25
N GLU A 235 -10.32 -2.32 2.56
CA GLU A 235 -10.25 -1.18 3.49
C GLU A 235 -9.09 -0.25 3.12
N GLY A 236 -9.32 1.06 3.26
CA GLY A 236 -8.32 2.09 2.94
C GLY A 236 -8.12 2.39 1.45
N MET A 237 -8.78 1.67 0.53
CA MET A 237 -8.74 1.95 -0.90
C MET A 237 -9.98 2.73 -1.37
N SER A 238 -9.78 3.71 -2.25
CA SER A 238 -10.89 4.41 -2.88
C SER A 238 -11.58 3.55 -3.94
N THR A 239 -12.90 3.66 -4.08
CA THR A 239 -13.69 2.94 -5.11
C THR A 239 -13.11 3.09 -6.52
N LYS A 240 -12.64 4.30 -6.85
CA LYS A 240 -12.04 4.60 -8.15
C LYS A 240 -10.76 3.82 -8.38
N GLU A 241 -9.91 3.69 -7.36
CA GLU A 241 -8.67 2.92 -7.44
C GLU A 241 -8.95 1.42 -7.51
N THR A 242 -9.89 0.91 -6.71
CA THR A 242 -10.32 -0.50 -6.78
C THR A 242 -10.80 -0.85 -8.18
N MET A 243 -11.67 -0.04 -8.78
CA MET A 243 -12.13 -0.23 -10.15
C MET A 243 -11.00 -0.11 -11.18
N ARG A 244 -10.02 0.76 -10.95
CA ARG A 244 -8.85 0.91 -11.82
C ARG A 244 -8.00 -0.36 -11.86
N LEU A 245 -7.88 -1.06 -10.72
CA LEU A 245 -7.14 -2.33 -10.61
C LEU A 245 -7.95 -3.52 -11.13
N ALA A 246 -9.25 -3.57 -10.84
CA ALA A 246 -10.12 -4.66 -11.24
C ALA A 246 -10.36 -4.73 -12.75
N LYS A 247 -10.54 -3.58 -13.42
CA LYS A 247 -10.89 -3.54 -14.84
C LYS A 247 -9.89 -4.28 -15.74
N PRO A 248 -8.57 -4.07 -15.67
CA PRO A 248 -7.60 -4.82 -16.47
C PRO A 248 -7.66 -6.35 -16.28
N ILE A 249 -8.01 -6.81 -15.08
CA ILE A 249 -8.14 -8.24 -14.76
C ILE A 249 -9.42 -8.80 -15.41
N LEU A 250 -10.56 -8.16 -15.18
CA LEU A 250 -11.87 -8.63 -15.68
C LEU A 250 -12.05 -8.43 -17.18
N THR A 251 -11.35 -7.46 -17.78
CA THR A 251 -11.34 -7.24 -19.24
C THR A 251 -10.28 -8.06 -19.96
N ASN A 252 -9.44 -8.82 -19.24
CA ASN A 252 -8.52 -9.75 -19.85
C ASN A 252 -9.29 -10.79 -20.69
N THR A 253 -8.85 -11.04 -21.91
CA THR A 253 -9.55 -11.93 -22.84
C THR A 253 -9.67 -13.36 -22.33
N GLN A 254 -8.70 -13.87 -21.56
CA GLN A 254 -8.76 -15.22 -21.00
C GLN A 254 -9.76 -15.28 -19.84
N VAL A 255 -9.69 -14.33 -18.91
CA VAL A 255 -10.59 -14.26 -17.75
C VAL A 255 -12.03 -14.05 -18.19
N SER A 256 -12.29 -13.09 -19.08
CA SER A 256 -13.63 -12.83 -19.60
C SER A 256 -14.21 -14.03 -20.35
N LYS A 257 -13.43 -14.72 -21.20
CA LYS A 257 -13.89 -15.95 -21.87
C LYS A 257 -14.20 -17.07 -20.88
N MET A 258 -13.39 -17.22 -19.83
CA MET A 258 -13.61 -18.22 -18.78
C MET A 258 -14.92 -17.97 -18.02
N LEU A 259 -15.19 -16.71 -17.65
CA LEU A 259 -16.43 -16.32 -16.97
C LEU A 259 -17.66 -16.44 -17.87
N GLU A 260 -17.55 -16.00 -19.13
CA GLU A 260 -18.62 -16.14 -20.12
C GLU A 260 -18.93 -17.60 -20.44
N ALA A 261 -17.91 -18.46 -20.56
CA ALA A 261 -18.10 -19.91 -20.74
C ALA A 261 -18.81 -20.57 -19.55
N SER A 262 -18.70 -19.97 -18.36
CA SER A 262 -19.37 -20.42 -17.13
C SER A 262 -20.76 -19.79 -16.95
N GLY A 263 -21.20 -18.97 -17.93
CA GLY A 263 -22.52 -18.34 -17.96
C GLY A 263 -22.63 -17.01 -17.23
N PHE A 264 -21.52 -16.39 -16.81
CA PHE A 264 -21.52 -15.07 -16.17
C PHE A 264 -21.62 -13.95 -17.21
N ASP A 265 -22.43 -12.94 -16.92
CA ASP A 265 -22.53 -11.75 -17.77
C ASP A 265 -21.33 -10.81 -17.55
N MET A 266 -20.57 -10.60 -18.62
CA MET A 266 -19.40 -9.71 -18.64
C MET A 266 -19.66 -8.39 -19.39
N ALA A 267 -20.88 -8.14 -19.86
CA ALA A 267 -21.23 -6.97 -20.67
C ALA A 267 -20.93 -5.64 -19.94
N GLY A 268 -21.24 -5.57 -18.64
CA GLY A 268 -20.96 -4.38 -17.83
C GLY A 268 -19.47 -4.09 -17.66
N TRP A 269 -18.62 -5.11 -17.69
CA TRP A 269 -17.17 -4.99 -17.47
C TRP A 269 -16.40 -4.68 -18.76
N LYS A 270 -16.90 -5.18 -19.90
CA LYS A 270 -16.36 -4.83 -21.22
C LYS A 270 -16.72 -3.39 -21.50
N SER A 271 -15.81 -2.46 -21.19
CA SER A 271 -15.98 -1.05 -21.54
C SER A 271 -16.39 -0.99 -23.00
N VAL A 272 -17.60 -0.51 -23.29
CA VAL A 272 -17.99 -0.13 -24.64
C VAL A 272 -16.91 0.83 -25.05
N LYS A 273 -15.99 0.38 -25.90
CA LYS A 273 -14.95 1.22 -26.48
C LYS A 273 -15.78 2.30 -27.14
N LYS A 274 -15.94 3.45 -26.46
CA LYS A 274 -16.62 4.61 -27.00
C LYS A 274 -15.82 4.87 -28.25
N GLY A 275 -16.35 4.40 -29.37
CA GLY A 275 -15.73 4.57 -30.67
C GLY A 275 -15.48 6.05 -30.70
N ALA A 276 -14.20 6.44 -30.75
CA ALA A 276 -13.82 7.83 -30.85
C ALA A 276 -14.72 8.39 -31.93
N ALA A 277 -15.71 9.19 -31.52
CA ALA A 277 -16.75 9.63 -32.41
C ALA A 277 -16.01 10.40 -33.47
N SER A 278 -15.97 9.80 -34.67
CA SER A 278 -15.56 10.48 -35.89
C SER A 278 -16.24 11.82 -35.84
N ALA A 279 -15.45 12.89 -35.72
CA ALA A 279 -15.93 14.26 -35.62
C ALA A 279 -16.78 14.56 -36.85
N SER A 280 -18.07 14.28 -36.74
CA SER A 280 -19.07 14.66 -37.73
C SER A 280 -19.31 16.15 -37.49
N HIS A 281 -18.68 16.92 -38.37
CA HIS A 281 -18.82 18.35 -38.52
C HIS A 281 -20.31 18.70 -38.61
N ARG A 282 -20.92 19.10 -37.50
CA ARG A 282 -22.29 19.62 -37.49
C ARG A 282 -22.24 21.13 -37.54
N THR A 283 -22.37 21.63 -38.76
CA THR A 283 -22.64 23.03 -39.11
C THR A 283 -23.86 23.52 -38.35
N SER A 284 -23.68 24.51 -37.50
CA SER A 284 -24.77 25.26 -36.87
C SER A 284 -25.45 26.14 -37.92
N ARG A 285 -26.66 25.78 -38.33
CA ARG A 285 -27.62 26.67 -39.02
C ARG A 285 -28.86 26.85 -38.14
N SER A 286 -28.98 28.09 -37.64
CA SER A 286 -30.15 28.99 -37.58
C SER A 286 -31.57 28.43 -37.44
N LEU A 287 -32.29 29.00 -36.46
CA LEU A 287 -33.71 29.44 -36.40
C LEU A 287 -33.85 30.11 -35.02
N GLY A 288 -34.35 31.32 -34.76
CA GLY A 288 -35.15 32.33 -35.46
C GLY A 288 -35.90 33.13 -34.36
N ASP A 289 -36.31 34.36 -34.68
CA ASP A 289 -37.20 35.28 -33.91
C ASP A 289 -36.49 36.19 -32.86
N ASP A 290 -36.64 37.52 -32.80
CA ASP A 290 -37.48 38.48 -33.53
C ASP A 290 -37.05 39.94 -33.20
N VAL A 291 -37.57 40.91 -33.96
CA VAL A 291 -37.71 42.39 -33.68
C VAL A 291 -36.72 43.39 -34.35
N PRO A 292 -37.22 44.54 -34.91
CA PRO A 292 -36.60 45.24 -36.03
C PRO A 292 -36.10 46.67 -35.71
N ASN A 293 -35.13 47.20 -36.47
CA ASN A 293 -35.22 48.57 -37.00
C ASN A 293 -34.10 48.95 -37.99
N LYS A 294 -34.50 49.78 -38.95
CA LYS A 294 -33.73 50.76 -39.76
C LYS A 294 -32.68 50.26 -40.76
N GLU A 295 -33.12 50.25 -42.02
CA GLU A 295 -32.73 51.24 -43.04
C GLU A 295 -31.29 51.76 -42.96
N TYR A 296 -30.44 51.35 -43.92
CA TYR A 296 -29.75 52.24 -44.88
C TYR A 296 -28.81 51.42 -45.81
N VAL A 297 -29.03 51.58 -47.12
CA VAL A 297 -28.02 51.87 -48.16
C VAL A 297 -26.92 50.83 -48.49
N SER A 298 -27.13 50.19 -49.65
CA SER A 298 -26.28 50.19 -50.85
C SER A 298 -24.79 49.78 -50.79
N VAL A 299 -24.49 48.79 -51.66
CA VAL A 299 -23.35 48.73 -52.60
C VAL A 299 -21.95 48.55 -52.00
N GLY A 300 -21.35 47.40 -52.29
CA GLY A 300 -19.92 47.16 -52.06
C GLY A 300 -19.52 45.72 -52.34
N LYS A 301 -19.33 45.41 -53.62
CA LYS A 301 -18.80 44.15 -54.13
C LYS A 301 -17.28 44.22 -54.02
N GLU A 302 -16.68 43.49 -53.08
CA GLU A 302 -15.23 43.27 -53.06
C GLU A 302 -14.90 41.78 -52.86
N ASP A 303 -14.41 41.19 -53.95
CA ASP A 303 -13.72 39.91 -53.98
C ASP A 303 -12.44 40.01 -53.14
N SER A 304 -12.36 39.26 -52.04
CA SER A 304 -11.08 38.98 -51.38
C SER A 304 -10.91 37.48 -51.17
N THR A 305 -10.37 36.87 -52.23
CA THR A 305 -9.81 35.53 -52.23
C THR A 305 -8.53 35.54 -51.38
N THR A 306 -8.62 35.18 -50.10
CA THR A 306 -7.43 34.88 -49.29
C THR A 306 -7.42 33.40 -48.96
N LYS A 307 -6.83 32.61 -49.88
CA LYS A 307 -6.37 31.23 -49.64
C LYS A 307 -5.29 31.24 -48.56
N GLY A 308 -5.70 31.22 -47.30
CA GLY A 308 -4.83 30.93 -46.16
C GLY A 308 -4.54 29.43 -46.07
N ASN A 309 -3.55 28.95 -46.81
CA ASN A 309 -2.98 27.62 -46.66
C ASN A 309 -2.17 27.52 -45.35
N ASN A 310 -2.83 27.55 -44.20
CA ASN A 310 -2.18 27.19 -42.93
C ASN A 310 -2.21 25.67 -42.78
N LYS A 311 -1.28 25.02 -43.49
CA LYS A 311 -0.89 23.64 -43.27
C LYS A 311 -0.21 23.58 -41.91
N VAL A 312 -0.99 23.49 -40.83
CA VAL A 312 -0.50 23.22 -39.48
C VAL A 312 0.15 21.85 -39.52
N ALA A 313 1.47 21.85 -39.72
CA ALA A 313 2.29 20.65 -39.73
C ALA A 313 2.11 19.96 -38.38
N SER A 314 1.43 18.82 -38.40
CA SER A 314 1.18 17.98 -37.24
C SER A 314 2.49 17.37 -36.74
N ASN A 315 3.28 18.14 -36.00
CA ASN A 315 4.44 17.68 -35.22
C ASN A 315 4.00 16.94 -33.93
N GLY A 316 2.89 16.19 -33.99
CA GLY A 316 2.24 15.54 -32.83
C GLY A 316 2.92 14.28 -32.31
N LYS A 317 4.09 13.89 -32.85
CA LYS A 317 4.79 12.66 -32.42
C LYS A 317 5.85 12.89 -31.34
N SER A 318 6.37 14.11 -31.17
CA SER A 318 7.45 14.40 -30.20
C SER A 318 6.93 14.44 -28.75
N ASN A 319 5.74 15.00 -28.54
CA ASN A 319 5.22 15.21 -27.18
C ASN A 319 4.83 13.89 -26.48
N THR A 320 4.43 12.86 -27.22
CA THR A 320 4.05 11.57 -26.63
C THR A 320 5.24 10.86 -26.00
N VAL A 321 6.43 10.94 -26.60
CA VAL A 321 7.65 10.33 -26.06
C VAL A 321 8.07 11.00 -24.74
N LEU A 322 8.01 12.33 -24.69
CA LEU A 322 8.32 13.09 -23.48
C LEU A 322 7.37 12.72 -22.33
N LEU A 323 6.07 12.62 -22.59
CA LEU A 323 5.09 12.24 -21.57
C LEU A 323 5.33 10.83 -21.02
N VAL A 324 5.70 9.88 -21.88
CA VAL A 324 6.04 8.51 -21.43
C VAL A 324 7.30 8.53 -20.55
N ILE A 325 8.33 9.30 -20.92
CA ILE A 325 9.55 9.43 -20.11
C ILE A 325 9.22 10.03 -18.74
N VAL A 326 8.44 11.12 -18.70
CA VAL A 326 8.03 11.76 -17.44
C VAL A 326 7.22 10.79 -16.56
N ALA A 327 6.31 10.02 -17.15
CA ALA A 327 5.53 9.03 -16.41
C ALA A 327 6.42 7.92 -15.82
N VAL A 328 7.37 7.38 -16.60
CA VAL A 328 8.30 6.35 -16.13
C VAL A 328 9.20 6.89 -15.01
N VAL A 329 9.75 8.10 -15.17
CA VAL A 329 10.55 8.76 -14.13
C VAL A 329 9.71 8.98 -12.87
N GLY A 330 8.46 9.43 -13.00
CA GLY A 330 7.54 9.61 -11.87
C GLY A 330 7.28 8.31 -11.11
N ILE A 331 7.03 7.20 -11.81
CA ILE A 331 6.84 5.88 -11.19
C ILE A 331 8.12 5.44 -10.47
N CYS A 332 9.28 5.56 -11.11
CA CYS A 332 10.57 5.23 -10.48
C CYS A 332 10.80 6.05 -9.21
N LEU A 333 10.60 7.37 -9.25
CA LEU A 333 10.74 8.24 -8.09
C LEU A 333 9.75 7.88 -6.98
N TYR A 334 8.50 7.55 -7.33
CA TYR A 334 7.50 7.10 -6.36
C TYR A 334 7.91 5.79 -5.67
N THR A 335 8.42 4.81 -6.42
CA THR A 335 8.89 3.54 -5.84
C THR A 335 10.10 3.71 -4.93
N VAL A 336 11.06 4.57 -5.30
CA VAL A 336 12.20 4.90 -4.44
C VAL A 336 11.73 5.66 -3.20
N HIS A 337 10.79 6.61 -3.37
CA HIS A 337 10.21 7.35 -2.27
C HIS A 337 9.53 6.43 -1.26
N SER A 338 8.66 5.51 -1.73
CA SER A 338 7.93 4.59 -0.85
C SER A 338 8.87 3.65 -0.09
N ILE A 339 9.96 3.18 -0.71
CA ILE A 339 11.00 2.41 -0.04
C ILE A 339 11.73 3.28 0.99
N LEU A 340 12.08 4.54 0.69
CA LEU A 340 12.80 5.37 1.65
C LEU A 340 11.95 5.80 2.86
N THR A 341 10.64 5.99 2.67
CA THR A 341 9.72 6.47 3.72
C THR A 341 9.08 5.36 4.56
N THR A 342 9.14 4.10 4.14
CA THR A 342 8.48 3.03 4.89
C THR A 342 9.09 2.90 6.29
N PRO A 343 8.28 3.03 7.37
CA PRO A 343 8.77 2.78 8.71
C PRO A 343 9.06 1.28 8.90
N ILE A 344 9.95 0.97 9.84
CA ILE A 344 10.31 -0.41 10.20
C ILE A 344 9.12 -1.03 10.93
N THR A 345 8.49 -2.02 10.32
CA THR A 345 7.43 -2.81 10.93
C THR A 345 8.00 -4.04 11.63
N VAL A 346 7.22 -4.59 12.55
CA VAL A 346 7.53 -5.85 13.24
C VAL A 346 7.81 -6.96 12.21
N GLY A 347 8.86 -7.74 12.44
CA GLY A 347 9.28 -8.84 11.57
C GLY A 347 10.15 -8.42 10.37
N THR A 348 10.22 -7.12 10.05
CA THR A 348 11.03 -6.64 8.91
C THR A 348 12.49 -6.42 9.28
N VAL A 349 13.39 -6.86 8.40
CA VAL A 349 14.84 -6.68 8.55
C VAL A 349 15.31 -5.55 7.63
N VAL A 350 15.92 -4.52 8.19
CA VAL A 350 16.60 -3.46 7.44
C VAL A 350 18.07 -3.83 7.24
N PRO A 351 18.50 -4.16 6.02
CA PRO A 351 19.86 -4.66 5.79
C PRO A 351 20.92 -3.55 5.95
N PRO A 352 22.18 -3.91 6.25
CA PRO A 352 23.29 -2.98 6.26
C PRO A 352 23.45 -2.25 4.92
N GLY A 353 23.89 -0.99 4.98
CA GLY A 353 23.99 -0.10 3.83
C GLY A 353 22.67 0.54 3.42
N THR A 354 21.55 0.19 4.08
CA THR A 354 20.27 0.82 3.81
C THR A 354 20.22 2.19 4.47
N ILE A 355 19.75 3.17 3.69
CA ILE A 355 19.38 4.50 4.17
C ILE A 355 17.85 4.58 4.11
N ARG A 356 17.21 5.02 5.19
CA ARG A 356 15.78 5.40 5.20
C ARG A 356 15.68 6.86 5.59
N SER A 357 14.65 7.54 5.10
CA SER A 357 14.43 8.96 5.33
C SER A 357 12.97 9.19 5.68
N LYS A 358 12.69 10.00 6.70
CA LYS A 358 11.32 10.40 7.04
C LYS A 358 10.58 11.04 5.87
N CYS A 359 11.32 11.71 4.99
CA CYS A 359 10.80 12.50 3.88
C CYS A 359 11.08 11.84 2.51
N GLY A 360 11.63 10.62 2.52
CA GLY A 360 11.98 9.88 1.32
C GLY A 360 13.00 10.60 0.44
N VAL A 361 12.80 10.54 -0.88
CA VAL A 361 13.65 11.24 -1.86
C VAL A 361 13.62 12.77 -1.71
N MET A 362 12.57 13.35 -1.12
CA MET A 362 12.45 14.80 -0.98
C MET A 362 13.48 15.37 0.00
N GLY A 363 14.00 14.54 0.90
CA GLY A 363 15.06 14.96 1.81
C GLY A 363 16.40 15.22 1.11
N TRP A 364 16.65 14.52 -0.01
CA TRP A 364 17.90 14.63 -0.76
C TRP A 364 17.92 15.76 -1.78
N ILE A 365 16.76 16.37 -2.04
CA ILE A 365 16.67 17.49 -2.99
C ILE A 365 17.36 18.71 -2.35
N PRO A 366 18.41 19.27 -3.00
CA PRO A 366 19.06 20.47 -2.49
C PRO A 366 18.05 21.62 -2.32
N PRO A 367 18.23 22.51 -1.33
CA PRO A 367 17.30 23.62 -1.08
C PRO A 367 16.98 24.45 -2.34
N ILE A 368 17.98 24.71 -3.19
CA ILE A 368 17.82 25.44 -4.46
C ILE A 368 16.80 24.76 -5.39
N VAL A 369 16.83 23.42 -5.45
CA VAL A 369 15.89 22.67 -6.29
C VAL A 369 14.51 22.65 -5.66
N LYS A 370 14.41 22.61 -4.31
CA LYS A 370 13.13 22.68 -3.60
C LYS A 370 12.38 23.96 -3.94
N ASP A 371 13.06 25.11 -3.91
CA ASP A 371 12.47 26.41 -4.23
C ASP A 371 11.94 26.44 -5.67
N VAL A 372 12.74 25.97 -6.63
CA VAL A 372 12.33 25.89 -8.04
C VAL A 372 11.14 24.95 -8.23
N THR A 373 11.15 23.78 -7.59
CA THR A 373 10.02 22.84 -7.66
C THR A 373 8.77 23.38 -7.00
N LYS A 374 8.89 24.13 -5.90
CA LYS A 374 7.77 24.77 -5.22
C LYS A 374 7.08 25.76 -6.14
N THR A 375 7.84 26.65 -6.79
CA THR A 375 7.29 27.61 -7.77
C THR A 375 6.70 26.92 -9.00
N LEU A 376 7.32 25.83 -9.49
CA LEU A 376 6.78 25.08 -10.63
C LEU A 376 5.48 24.31 -10.30
N LEU A 377 5.32 23.86 -9.05
CA LEU A 377 4.16 23.08 -8.60
C LEU A 377 3.03 23.92 -8.02
N GLU A 378 3.27 25.20 -7.70
CA GLU A 378 2.30 26.15 -7.17
C GLU A 378 0.96 26.18 -7.96
N PRO A 379 0.93 26.14 -9.31
CA PRO A 379 -0.34 26.16 -10.06
C PRO A 379 -1.18 24.89 -9.87
N PHE A 380 -0.56 23.79 -9.39
CA PHE A 380 -1.20 22.49 -9.19
C PHE A 380 -1.58 22.25 -7.72
N GLN A 381 -1.25 23.17 -6.80
CA GLN A 381 -1.41 22.99 -5.35
C GLN A 381 -2.77 23.42 -4.79
N SER A 382 -3.64 24.07 -5.57
CA SER A 382 -4.93 24.58 -5.07
C SER A 382 -5.82 23.51 -4.43
N ASP A 383 -5.61 22.24 -4.77
CA ASP A 383 -6.43 21.12 -4.28
C ASP A 383 -5.72 20.23 -3.24
N ILE A 384 -4.46 20.52 -2.90
CA ILE A 384 -3.63 19.66 -2.05
C ILE A 384 -3.26 20.40 -0.76
N GLN A 385 -4.17 20.41 0.22
CA GLN A 385 -3.91 20.92 1.58
C GLN A 385 -2.75 20.20 2.31
N THR A 386 -2.18 19.14 1.74
CA THR A 386 -1.02 18.42 2.28
C THR A 386 0.34 18.93 1.76
N ALA A 387 0.37 19.94 0.88
CA ALA A 387 1.63 20.41 0.27
C ALA A 387 2.61 21.00 1.30
N ASP A 388 2.15 21.75 2.30
CA ASP A 388 3.04 22.37 3.30
C ASP A 388 3.76 21.34 4.18
N ASN A 389 3.10 20.22 4.48
CA ASN A 389 3.70 19.11 5.23
C ASN A 389 4.74 18.34 4.39
N LEU A 390 4.64 18.40 3.06
CA LEU A 390 5.57 17.72 2.16
C LEU A 390 6.95 18.41 2.13
N TRP A 391 6.98 19.74 2.25
CA TRP A 391 8.20 20.54 2.16
C TRP A 391 8.84 20.84 3.51
N ASN A 392 8.05 20.97 4.59
CA ASN A 392 8.53 21.22 5.96
C ASN A 392 8.95 19.94 6.71
N CYS A 393 9.36 18.92 5.97
CA CYS A 393 9.75 17.67 6.58
C CYS A 393 11.17 17.82 7.17
N ASP A 394 11.26 17.91 8.50
CA ASP A 394 12.52 17.79 9.24
C ASP A 394 13.13 16.43 8.89
N ASN A 395 14.13 16.44 8.01
CA ASN A 395 14.71 15.22 7.49
C ASN A 395 15.43 14.50 8.62
N GLU A 396 14.96 13.30 8.95
CA GLU A 396 15.74 12.35 9.75
C GLU A 396 16.13 11.19 8.87
N TYR A 397 17.40 10.81 8.95
CA TYR A 397 18.00 9.73 8.17
C TYR A 397 18.41 8.60 9.08
N LEU A 398 17.90 7.40 8.79
CA LEU A 398 18.34 6.17 9.40
C LEU A 398 19.44 5.57 8.54
N HIS A 399 20.59 5.31 9.14
CA HIS A 399 21.71 4.61 8.53
C HIS A 399 22.08 3.37 9.34
N VAL A 400 22.05 2.21 8.70
CA VAL A 400 22.45 0.93 9.29
C VAL A 400 23.78 0.50 8.68
N ASN A 401 24.85 0.38 9.46
CA ASN A 401 26.15 -0.05 8.93
C ASN A 401 26.37 -1.57 9.06
N GLY A 402 27.41 -2.09 8.39
CA GLY A 402 27.77 -3.51 8.45
C GLY A 402 28.34 -3.98 9.79
N GLU A 403 28.71 -3.04 10.66
CA GLU A 403 29.32 -3.30 11.97
C GLU A 403 28.26 -3.50 13.08
N GLY A 404 26.98 -3.44 12.72
CA GLY A 404 25.88 -3.57 13.67
C GLY A 404 25.62 -2.28 14.45
N GLU A 405 25.83 -1.13 13.83
CA GLU A 405 25.45 0.18 14.35
C GLU A 405 24.27 0.74 13.57
N MET A 406 23.34 1.35 14.29
CA MET A 406 22.23 2.11 13.75
C MET A 406 22.38 3.58 14.18
N LYS A 407 22.39 4.47 13.20
CA LYS A 407 22.52 5.92 13.39
C LYS A 407 21.29 6.61 12.85
N ILE A 408 20.73 7.53 13.62
CA ILE A 408 19.71 8.47 13.16
C ILE A 408 20.38 9.83 13.12
N THR A 409 20.39 10.49 11.97
CA THR A 409 20.89 11.86 11.82
C THR A 409 19.79 12.81 11.39
N ASP A 410 19.90 14.08 11.72
CA ASP A 410 18.98 15.13 11.27
C ASP A 410 19.30 15.60 9.83
N ALA A 411 18.65 16.69 9.40
CA ALA A 411 18.81 17.28 8.08
C ALA A 411 20.21 17.86 7.83
N ASN A 412 20.90 18.24 8.90
CA ASN A 412 22.26 18.78 8.88
C ASN A 412 23.32 17.67 8.88
N GLY A 413 22.90 16.40 9.00
CA GLY A 413 23.80 15.26 9.17
C GLY A 413 24.27 15.09 10.61
N ASP A 414 23.65 15.77 11.55
CA ASP A 414 23.99 15.72 12.96
C ASP A 414 23.40 14.47 13.59
N LEU A 415 24.21 13.77 14.38
CA LEU A 415 23.80 12.54 15.04
C LEU A 415 22.73 12.86 16.10
N VAL A 416 21.56 12.23 15.99
CA VAL A 416 20.42 12.36 16.91
C VAL A 416 20.33 11.13 17.80
N VAL A 417 20.42 9.93 17.22
CA VAL A 417 20.37 8.67 17.98
C VAL A 417 21.46 7.74 17.47
N PHE A 418 22.15 7.09 18.39
CA PHE A 418 23.15 6.07 18.13
C PHE A 418 22.82 4.80 18.91
N VAL A 419 22.75 3.68 18.21
CA VAL A 419 22.41 2.39 18.80
C VAL A 419 23.43 1.36 18.34
N LYS A 420 24.10 0.73 19.30
CA LYS A 420 25.17 -0.24 19.03
C LYS A 420 24.72 -1.67 19.37
N GLY A 421 24.68 -2.50 18.33
CA GLY A 421 24.38 -3.92 18.38
C GLY A 421 25.62 -4.80 18.34
N SER A 422 25.49 -5.90 17.61
CA SER A 422 26.60 -6.78 17.24
C SER A 422 26.65 -6.90 15.72
N GLY A 423 27.79 -6.65 15.08
CA GLY A 423 27.97 -6.95 13.66
C GLY A 423 27.89 -8.46 13.40
N CYS A 424 27.39 -8.85 12.22
CA CYS A 424 27.43 -10.25 11.81
C CYS A 424 28.81 -10.61 11.29
N THR A 425 29.57 -11.39 12.06
CA THR A 425 30.83 -11.97 11.59
C THR A 425 30.56 -13.12 10.61
N ALA A 426 31.53 -13.40 9.72
CA ALA A 426 31.42 -14.51 8.77
C ALA A 426 31.18 -15.89 9.44
N THR A 427 31.52 -16.02 10.72
CA THR A 427 31.37 -17.24 11.53
C THR A 427 29.98 -17.40 12.15
N SER A 428 29.17 -16.34 12.29
CA SER A 428 27.89 -16.36 13.01
C SER A 428 26.64 -16.60 12.13
N LYS A 429 26.82 -17.22 10.96
CA LYS A 429 25.85 -17.20 9.83
C LYS A 429 24.44 -17.73 10.12
N LYS A 430 24.23 -18.64 11.08
CA LYS A 430 22.92 -19.30 11.24
C LYS A 430 21.90 -18.50 12.06
N SER A 431 22.33 -17.65 13.01
CA SER A 431 21.41 -16.90 13.89
C SER A 431 21.48 -15.38 13.72
N CYS A 432 22.48 -14.88 12.98
CA CYS A 432 22.75 -13.45 12.89
C CYS A 432 21.85 -12.76 11.89
N VAL A 433 21.05 -11.80 12.38
CA VAL A 433 20.23 -10.93 11.55
C VAL A 433 21.15 -9.93 10.87
N LYS A 434 21.32 -10.02 9.56
CA LYS A 434 22.08 -9.03 8.78
C LYS A 434 21.27 -7.73 8.70
N GLY A 435 21.33 -6.90 9.74
CA GLY A 435 20.60 -5.64 9.80
C GLY A 435 20.00 -5.31 11.16
N VAL A 436 18.98 -4.44 11.11
CA VAL A 436 18.11 -4.09 12.25
C VAL A 436 16.77 -4.80 12.06
N LEU A 437 16.28 -5.47 13.10
CA LEU A 437 14.97 -6.15 13.14
C LEU A 437 14.18 -5.64 14.34
N LEU A 438 12.94 -5.22 14.10
CA LEU A 438 11.96 -5.01 15.17
C LEU A 438 11.24 -6.34 15.43
N GLN A 439 11.37 -6.89 16.63
CA GLN A 439 10.72 -8.15 17.01
C GLN A 439 9.28 -7.90 17.50
N ASP A 440 8.44 -8.95 17.53
CA ASP A 440 7.03 -8.89 17.95
C ASP A 440 6.82 -8.35 19.37
N ASN A 441 7.79 -8.59 20.26
CA ASN A 441 7.77 -8.05 21.62
C ASN A 441 8.15 -6.55 21.70
N LYS A 442 8.30 -5.88 20.55
CA LYS A 442 8.77 -4.50 20.34
C LYS A 442 10.22 -4.27 20.74
N THR A 443 11.05 -5.30 20.81
CA THR A 443 12.50 -5.12 21.04
C THR A 443 13.26 -5.00 19.74
N VAL A 444 14.32 -4.20 19.73
CA VAL A 444 15.18 -3.99 18.54
C VAL A 444 16.34 -4.97 18.62
N LYS A 445 16.52 -5.79 17.58
CA LYS A 445 17.65 -6.71 17.44
C LYS A 445 18.57 -6.22 16.33
N ILE A 446 19.86 -6.11 16.61
CA ILE A 446 20.88 -5.75 15.61
C ILE A 446 21.96 -6.84 15.61
N GLY A 447 22.04 -7.59 14.52
CA GLY A 447 22.83 -8.83 14.47
C GLY A 447 22.25 -9.93 15.34
N ASN A 448 23.05 -10.40 16.30
CA ASN A 448 22.64 -11.39 17.31
C ASN A 448 22.18 -10.76 18.63
N LYS A 449 22.32 -9.44 18.79
CA LYS A 449 22.11 -8.76 20.07
C LYS A 449 20.77 -8.03 20.11
N VAL A 450 19.97 -8.30 21.13
CA VAL A 450 18.82 -7.47 21.49
C VAL A 450 19.34 -6.21 22.17
N VAL A 451 19.00 -5.05 21.62
CA VAL A 451 19.48 -3.76 22.09
C VAL A 451 18.49 -3.18 23.10
N LYS A 452 18.95 -3.01 24.34
CA LYS A 452 18.13 -2.50 25.45
C LYS A 452 18.22 -0.98 25.61
N SER A 453 19.28 -0.36 25.07
CA SER A 453 19.52 1.07 25.21
C SER A 453 20.21 1.68 23.99
N GLY A 454 19.91 2.94 23.73
CA GLY A 454 20.57 3.80 22.74
C GLY A 454 21.10 5.08 23.39
N ILE A 455 21.97 5.78 22.67
CA ILE A 455 22.47 7.10 23.05
C ILE A 455 21.70 8.12 22.20
N ALA A 456 21.09 9.12 22.84
CA ALA A 456 20.42 10.21 22.16
C ALA A 456 21.22 11.50 22.38
N TYR A 457 21.61 12.14 21.29
CA TYR A 457 22.39 13.37 21.31
C TYR A 457 21.46 14.57 21.21
N TYR A 458 21.89 15.68 21.81
CA TYR A 458 21.12 16.91 21.83
C TYR A 458 22.00 18.14 21.65
N HIS A 459 21.41 19.19 21.10
CA HIS A 459 22.05 20.48 20.91
C HIS A 459 21.96 21.33 22.19
N ASP A 460 22.89 22.27 22.35
CA ASP A 460 22.83 23.26 23.42
C ASP A 460 21.48 23.99 23.38
N GLY A 461 20.78 24.00 24.52
CA GLY A 461 19.42 24.54 24.65
C GLY A 461 18.32 23.49 24.80
N THR A 462 18.57 22.23 24.42
CA THR A 462 17.64 21.11 24.70
C THR A 462 17.98 20.45 26.03
N SER A 463 16.99 20.25 26.90
CA SER A 463 17.18 19.54 28.17
C SER A 463 17.40 18.04 27.93
N ALA A 464 18.36 17.45 28.65
CA ALA A 464 18.61 16.00 28.67
C ALA A 464 17.33 15.19 28.98
N THR A 465 16.41 15.76 29.78
CA THR A 465 15.12 15.14 30.13
C THR A 465 14.19 15.04 28.92
N THR A 466 14.13 16.09 28.10
CA THR A 466 13.33 16.09 26.85
C THR A 466 13.79 14.99 25.90
N VAL A 467 15.11 14.79 25.85
CA VAL A 467 15.77 13.81 24.98
C VAL A 467 15.54 12.39 25.49
N ALA A 468 15.62 12.17 26.80
CA ALA A 468 15.33 10.88 27.43
C ALA A 468 13.87 10.44 27.22
N ASN A 469 12.93 11.40 27.14
CA ASN A 469 11.50 11.16 26.92
C ASN A 469 11.10 11.14 25.43
N ARG A 470 12.06 11.29 24.51
CA ARG A 470 11.77 11.32 23.09
C ARG A 470 11.31 9.94 22.61
N LYS A 471 10.11 9.90 22.02
CA LYS A 471 9.59 8.69 21.37
C LYS A 471 10.26 8.46 20.02
N LEU A 472 10.57 7.20 19.70
CA LEU A 472 11.13 6.77 18.40
C LEU A 472 10.04 6.33 17.39
N SER A 473 8.77 6.55 17.72
CA SER A 473 7.60 6.20 16.90
C SER A 473 6.85 7.48 16.54
N PRO A 474 6.26 7.58 15.34
CA PRO A 474 6.13 6.53 14.30
C PRO A 474 7.30 6.43 13.30
N TRP A 475 8.37 7.24 13.46
CA TRP A 475 9.56 7.15 12.63
C TRP A 475 10.81 7.03 13.52
N PRO A 476 11.75 6.09 13.24
CA PRO A 476 11.80 5.21 12.07
C PRO A 476 11.00 3.91 12.22
N PHE A 477 10.37 3.68 13.37
CA PHE A 477 9.65 2.45 13.66
C PHE A 477 8.14 2.68 13.61
N ALA A 478 7.41 1.77 12.95
CA ALA A 478 5.95 1.83 12.87
C ALA A 478 5.31 1.72 14.27
N GLU A 479 6.00 1.04 15.19
CA GLU A 479 5.63 0.92 16.58
C GLU A 479 6.79 1.33 17.50
N GLU A 480 6.47 1.90 18.66
CA GLU A 480 7.48 2.36 19.61
C GLU A 480 8.31 1.19 20.19
N PRO A 481 9.64 1.16 19.97
CA PRO A 481 10.47 0.09 20.48
C PRO A 481 10.68 0.22 21.99
N LYS A 482 10.72 -0.92 22.69
CA LYS A 482 11.10 -1.04 24.11
C LYS A 482 12.62 -0.89 24.27
N MET A 483 13.11 0.33 24.09
CA MET A 483 14.51 0.69 24.24
C MET A 483 14.64 1.99 25.05
N LYS A 484 15.59 2.04 25.98
CA LYS A 484 15.85 3.25 26.78
C LYS A 484 16.86 4.16 26.08
N LEU A 485 16.54 5.45 25.92
CA LEU A 485 17.48 6.43 25.40
C LEU A 485 18.23 7.10 26.55
N THR A 486 19.56 7.04 26.50
CA THR A 486 20.44 7.75 27.44
C THR A 486 20.89 9.05 26.79
N PRO A 487 20.60 10.22 27.38
CA PRO A 487 21.01 11.49 26.80
C PRO A 487 22.53 11.62 26.86
N SER A 488 23.14 12.13 25.80
CA SER A 488 24.56 12.48 25.74
C SER A 488 24.71 13.88 25.19
N LYS A 489 25.46 14.72 25.90
CA LYS A 489 25.83 16.03 25.36
C LYS A 489 26.75 15.82 24.15
N ARG A 490 26.51 16.57 23.08
CA ARG A 490 27.42 16.62 21.95
C ARG A 490 28.69 17.37 22.36
N SER A 491 29.86 16.74 22.22
CA SER A 491 31.16 17.33 22.52
C SER A 491 31.57 18.35 21.47
#